data_AF-T0RGR3-F1
#
_entry.id   AF-T0RGR3-F1
#
_cell.length_a   1.000
_cell.length_b   1.000
_cell.length_c   1.000
_cell.angle_alpha   90.00
_cell.angle_beta   90.00
_cell.angle_gamma   90.00
#
_symmetry.space_group_name_H-M   'P 1'
#
loop_
_entity.id
_entity.type
_entity.pdbx_description
1 polymer ?
#
loop_
_entity_poly.entity_id
_entity_poly.type
_entity_poly.pdbx_seq_one_letter_code
_entity_poly.pdbx_strand_id
1 'polypeptide(L)'
;MGRKDDSSEDDFLLESDDDDDFVSSAPAKAKSPASAKATPKRKKPSESDGDASDRLEDDDDFEQVKKAKTSKKSPGPKPAKKMPAVEKKPTKKEPEKKEPEKPKDMMSQSQAEEEVAKYMRQTNRPYSVLNVFENLHRRIGKTMLTKILDVLVEKGEIKCKTYGKSQIYYYNQKKLPPPCSTTLAQTEAAIQTVADDVQNAERALKEAESVLHGLSNQMTDAELDQQITEYTTQVATLSATLQRLDDPNRAPVAPEKKKAISDQFTKYKTAWVKRKRIVMDAIDQIAEGMEKKRKDVLDLCGIETDESVGVKAIPSL
;
A
#
# COMPACT_ATOMS: atom_id res chain seq x y z
N MET A 1 22.40 -69.15 -4.12
CA MET A 1 21.86 -68.20 -5.12
C MET A 1 21.82 -66.84 -4.45
N GLY A 2 22.42 -65.74 -4.87
CA GLY A 2 23.28 -65.38 -5.99
C GLY A 2 23.40 -63.84 -6.02
N ARG A 3 24.61 -63.35 -6.36
CA ARG A 3 25.01 -61.98 -6.83
C ARG A 3 24.98 -60.81 -5.80
N LYS A 4 26.08 -60.10 -5.48
CA LYS A 4 26.93 -59.12 -6.25
C LYS A 4 26.13 -57.87 -6.66
N ASP A 5 26.51 -56.59 -6.48
CA ASP A 5 27.76 -55.78 -6.44
C ASP A 5 27.37 -54.40 -5.78
N ASP A 6 28.20 -53.71 -4.97
CA ASP A 6 29.19 -52.64 -5.28
C ASP A 6 28.69 -51.17 -5.18
N SER A 7 29.56 -50.30 -4.63
CA SER A 7 29.74 -48.85 -4.85
C SER A 7 29.04 -47.73 -4.06
N SER A 8 29.92 -46.90 -3.49
CA SER A 8 29.98 -45.42 -3.46
C SER A 8 29.40 -44.66 -2.26
N GLU A 9 30.32 -44.33 -1.36
CA GLU A 9 30.41 -43.07 -0.61
C GLU A 9 30.47 -41.89 -1.61
N ASP A 10 29.72 -40.81 -1.38
CA ASP A 10 30.17 -39.43 -1.65
C ASP A 10 29.20 -38.42 -1.03
N ASP A 11 29.79 -37.54 -0.22
CA ASP A 11 29.20 -36.53 0.65
C ASP A 11 29.08 -35.23 -0.14
N PHE A 12 27.88 -34.90 -0.62
CA PHE A 12 27.64 -33.71 -1.43
C PHE A 12 27.16 -32.55 -0.55
N LEU A 13 28.13 -31.75 -0.09
CA LEU A 13 27.92 -30.51 0.66
C LEU A 13 27.56 -29.40 -0.35
N LEU A 14 26.27 -29.05 -0.41
CA LEU A 14 25.74 -27.98 -1.26
C LEU A 14 25.66 -26.70 -0.43
N GLU A 15 26.73 -25.88 -0.53
CA GLU A 15 26.75 -24.50 -0.03
C GLU A 15 25.64 -23.70 -0.74
N SER A 16 24.77 -23.08 0.07
CA SER A 16 23.74 -22.16 -0.39
C SER A 16 24.33 -20.75 -0.38
N ASP A 17 24.44 -20.18 -1.56
CA ASP A 17 24.84 -18.81 -1.87
C ASP A 17 23.65 -17.88 -1.54
N ASP A 18 23.78 -17.05 -0.50
CA ASP A 18 22.82 -16.00 -0.13
C ASP A 18 23.55 -14.66 -0.21
N ASP A 19 23.52 -14.06 -1.41
CA ASP A 19 23.98 -12.70 -1.72
C ASP A 19 22.86 -11.69 -1.41
N ASP A 20 22.96 -11.01 -0.27
CA ASP A 20 22.17 -9.81 0.06
C ASP A 20 22.91 -8.54 -0.40
N ASP A 21 22.47 -8.03 -1.55
CA ASP A 21 22.97 -6.82 -2.23
C ASP A 21 22.36 -5.53 -1.61
N PHE A 22 22.98 -4.99 -0.56
CA PHE A 22 22.62 -3.68 0.01
C PHE A 22 23.28 -2.53 -0.78
N VAL A 23 22.57 -2.02 -1.79
CA VAL A 23 22.96 -0.81 -2.54
C VAL A 23 22.39 0.46 -1.90
N SER A 24 23.25 1.27 -1.27
CA SER A 24 22.92 2.65 -0.88
C SER A 24 23.55 3.65 -1.86
N SER A 25 22.68 4.37 -2.56
CA SER A 25 22.99 5.37 -3.58
C SER A 25 23.27 6.74 -2.97
N ALA A 26 24.39 7.37 -3.33
CA ALA A 26 24.73 8.75 -3.00
C ALA A 26 24.72 9.62 -4.28
N PRO A 27 24.17 10.87 -4.25
CA PRO A 27 24.30 11.77 -5.38
C PRO A 27 25.37 12.86 -5.18
N ALA A 28 26.31 12.83 -6.13
CA ALA A 28 26.84 13.91 -6.96
C ALA A 28 27.13 15.34 -6.42
N LYS A 29 28.39 15.71 -6.71
CA LYS A 29 29.06 17.02 -6.81
C LYS A 29 28.22 18.17 -7.40
N ALA A 30 28.39 19.37 -6.82
CA ALA A 30 28.20 20.66 -7.51
C ALA A 30 29.40 21.60 -7.29
N LYS A 31 29.75 22.32 -8.36
CA LYS A 31 30.94 23.16 -8.57
C LYS A 31 30.83 24.52 -7.87
N SER A 32 31.95 25.02 -7.34
CA SER A 32 32.16 26.43 -6.98
C SER A 32 32.71 27.24 -8.17
N PRO A 33 32.50 28.57 -8.19
CA PRO A 33 33.52 29.47 -8.68
C PRO A 33 33.87 30.56 -7.64
N ALA A 34 35.16 30.93 -7.64
CA ALA A 34 35.73 32.02 -6.88
C ALA A 34 35.54 33.36 -7.60
N SER A 35 35.32 34.47 -6.87
CA SER A 35 35.94 35.75 -7.20
C SER A 35 35.89 36.79 -6.07
N ALA A 36 37.07 37.36 -5.81
CA ALA A 36 37.42 38.73 -5.47
C ALA A 36 36.85 39.48 -4.24
N LYS A 37 37.81 39.94 -3.43
CA LYS A 37 37.77 40.85 -2.28
C LYS A 37 38.05 42.29 -2.76
N ALA A 38 37.20 43.27 -2.44
CA ALA A 38 37.56 44.69 -2.26
C ALA A 38 36.39 45.55 -1.71
N THR A 39 36.55 46.07 -0.50
CA THR A 39 35.93 47.31 0.03
C THR A 39 36.86 48.51 -0.30
N PRO A 40 36.55 49.83 -0.11
CA PRO A 40 35.65 50.44 0.89
C PRO A 40 34.92 51.79 0.55
N LYS A 41 33.92 52.19 1.37
CA LYS A 41 33.78 53.52 2.06
C LYS A 41 32.31 53.93 2.40
N ARG A 42 31.98 53.83 3.70
CA ARG A 42 31.56 54.90 4.66
C ARG A 42 30.47 55.93 4.25
N LYS A 43 29.32 55.92 4.96
CA LYS A 43 28.72 57.03 5.76
C LYS A 43 27.35 56.61 6.41
N LYS A 44 27.22 56.84 7.73
CA LYS A 44 25.97 56.98 8.54
C LYS A 44 25.71 58.50 8.76
N PRO A 45 24.63 59.00 9.44
CA PRO A 45 23.45 58.37 10.07
C PRO A 45 22.08 59.07 9.76
N SER A 46 20.95 58.50 10.21
CA SER A 46 19.86 59.24 10.91
C SER A 46 18.78 58.27 11.42
N GLU A 47 18.26 58.60 12.60
CA GLU A 47 17.22 57.92 13.38
C GLU A 47 15.80 58.28 12.88
N SER A 48 14.84 57.36 13.03
CA SER A 48 13.45 57.70 13.40
C SER A 48 12.67 56.44 13.80
N ASP A 49 12.09 56.48 14.99
CA ASP A 49 11.08 55.57 15.55
C ASP A 49 9.86 55.34 14.65
N GLY A 50 9.22 54.18 14.79
CA GLY A 50 7.96 53.85 14.14
C GLY A 50 7.43 52.46 14.50
N ASP A 51 6.59 52.42 15.52
CA ASP A 51 5.70 51.35 15.98
C ASP A 51 4.74 50.83 14.89
N ALA A 52 4.54 49.50 14.79
CA ALA A 52 3.26 48.85 14.43
C ALA A 52 3.38 47.31 14.29
N SER A 53 2.73 46.61 15.22
CA SER A 53 1.98 45.34 15.09
C SER A 53 2.36 44.32 14.00
N ASP A 54 3.00 43.22 14.42
CA ASP A 54 3.15 41.98 13.65
C ASP A 54 1.95 41.06 13.92
N ARG A 55 1.22 40.74 12.85
CA ARG A 55 0.06 39.84 12.77
C ARG A 55 0.43 38.74 11.79
N LEU A 56 0.70 37.54 12.30
CA LEU A 56 0.94 36.35 11.48
C LEU A 56 -0.20 35.35 11.74
N GLU A 57 -1.06 35.22 10.74
CA GLU A 57 -2.11 34.22 10.61
C GLU A 57 -1.61 33.07 9.72
N ASP A 58 -2.04 31.87 10.08
CA ASP A 58 -1.87 30.55 9.46
C ASP A 58 -1.88 30.48 7.93
N ASP A 59 -0.95 29.67 7.39
CA ASP A 59 -0.96 29.13 6.02
C ASP A 59 -1.72 27.78 5.99
N ASP A 60 -2.93 27.77 5.44
CA ASP A 60 -3.67 26.56 5.02
C ASP A 60 -3.83 26.57 3.48
N ASP A 61 -3.17 25.60 2.83
CA ASP A 61 -3.15 25.38 1.38
C ASP A 61 -4.33 24.48 0.95
N PHE A 62 -5.23 25.00 0.12
CA PHE A 62 -6.34 24.24 -0.49
C PHE A 62 -6.55 24.64 -1.96
N GLU A 63 -6.15 23.77 -2.88
CA GLU A 63 -6.38 23.93 -4.32
C GLU A 63 -7.86 23.76 -4.72
N GLN A 64 -8.39 24.71 -5.50
CA GLN A 64 -9.67 24.61 -6.21
C GLN A 64 -9.49 24.77 -7.73
N VAL A 65 -9.95 23.76 -8.49
CA VAL A 65 -9.99 23.76 -9.96
C VAL A 65 -11.28 24.41 -10.47
N LYS A 66 -11.17 25.47 -11.30
CA LYS A 66 -12.29 26.15 -11.99
C LYS A 66 -12.40 25.74 -13.47
N LYS A 67 -13.61 25.41 -13.92
CA LYS A 67 -14.01 25.23 -15.33
C LYS A 67 -14.55 26.53 -15.93
N ALA A 68 -14.15 26.85 -17.17
CA ALA A 68 -14.68 27.96 -17.96
C ALA A 68 -15.72 27.52 -19.01
N LYS A 69 -16.64 28.44 -19.33
CA LYS A 69 -17.80 28.31 -20.23
C LYS A 69 -17.74 29.47 -21.25
N THR A 70 -17.98 29.25 -22.54
CA THR A 70 -18.23 30.33 -23.53
C THR A 70 -19.34 29.93 -24.52
N SER A 71 -20.03 30.94 -25.07
CA SER A 71 -21.34 30.86 -25.71
C SER A 71 -21.42 31.54 -27.09
N LYS A 72 -22.11 30.89 -28.05
CA LYS A 72 -23.02 31.38 -29.16
C LYS A 72 -22.61 32.56 -30.08
N LYS A 73 -22.71 32.39 -31.43
CA LYS A 73 -23.87 32.72 -32.34
C LYS A 73 -23.54 32.51 -33.86
N SER A 74 -24.58 32.28 -34.67
CA SER A 74 -24.68 32.03 -36.15
C SER A 74 -25.11 33.29 -36.95
N PRO A 75 -25.11 33.36 -38.33
CA PRO A 75 -26.14 32.79 -39.26
C PRO A 75 -25.69 32.40 -40.73
N GLY A 76 -26.59 31.76 -41.53
CA GLY A 76 -26.40 31.15 -42.91
C GLY A 76 -26.55 32.08 -44.15
N PRO A 77 -26.70 31.60 -45.44
CA PRO A 77 -27.82 30.76 -46.00
C PRO A 77 -27.52 29.74 -47.18
N LYS A 78 -28.60 29.09 -47.69
CA LYS A 78 -28.94 27.94 -48.64
C LYS A 78 -28.52 28.04 -50.16
N PRO A 79 -28.70 27.04 -51.12
CA PRO A 79 -29.94 26.21 -51.40
C PRO A 79 -29.95 24.83 -52.18
N ALA A 80 -31.16 24.18 -52.18
CA ALA A 80 -31.88 23.28 -53.14
C ALA A 80 -31.35 21.83 -53.50
N LYS A 81 -32.11 20.74 -53.81
CA LYS A 81 -33.42 20.46 -54.50
C LYS A 81 -34.00 19.03 -54.21
N LYS A 82 -35.36 18.93 -54.14
CA LYS A 82 -36.37 18.01 -54.76
C LYS A 82 -36.55 16.49 -54.39
N MET A 83 -37.86 16.12 -54.31
CA MET A 83 -38.56 14.82 -54.04
C MET A 83 -38.76 13.97 -55.33
N PRO A 84 -39.33 12.72 -55.34
CA PRO A 84 -40.73 12.32 -54.99
C PRO A 84 -40.88 10.94 -54.23
N ALA A 85 -41.85 10.70 -53.34
CA ALA A 85 -43.23 10.18 -53.49
C ALA A 85 -43.42 8.80 -54.18
N VAL A 86 -44.02 7.80 -53.48
CA VAL A 86 -45.19 6.93 -53.86
C VAL A 86 -45.41 5.77 -52.86
N GLU A 87 -46.68 5.37 -52.73
CA GLU A 87 -47.44 4.56 -51.76
C GLU A 87 -47.12 3.05 -51.60
N LYS A 88 -47.42 2.47 -50.40
CA LYS A 88 -48.43 1.40 -50.11
C LYS A 88 -48.20 0.66 -48.76
N LYS A 89 -49.27 0.50 -47.96
CA LYS A 89 -49.43 -0.39 -46.78
C LYS A 89 -49.72 -1.85 -47.23
N PRO A 90 -49.88 -2.89 -46.37
CA PRO A 90 -49.42 -3.16 -44.98
C PRO A 90 -48.76 -4.57 -44.83
N THR A 91 -48.12 -4.95 -43.71
CA THR A 91 -48.22 -6.32 -43.14
C THR A 91 -47.56 -6.48 -41.76
N LYS A 92 -48.36 -7.06 -40.85
CA LYS A 92 -48.11 -7.75 -39.57
C LYS A 92 -46.75 -8.48 -39.44
N LYS A 93 -46.08 -8.34 -38.29
CA LYS A 93 -45.37 -9.42 -37.55
C LYS A 93 -44.93 -8.94 -36.14
N GLU A 94 -45.64 -9.42 -35.12
CA GLU A 94 -45.13 -9.82 -33.80
C GLU A 94 -45.15 -11.37 -33.79
N PRO A 95 -44.49 -12.12 -32.88
CA PRO A 95 -43.86 -11.68 -31.62
C PRO A 95 -42.47 -12.30 -31.32
N GLU A 96 -41.67 -11.65 -30.47
CA GLU A 96 -40.56 -12.30 -29.76
C GLU A 96 -40.86 -12.32 -28.25
N LYS A 97 -41.03 -13.54 -27.73
CA LYS A 97 -41.33 -13.85 -26.34
C LYS A 97 -40.07 -13.71 -25.49
N LYS A 98 -40.12 -12.89 -24.44
CA LYS A 98 -39.19 -12.98 -23.30
C LYS A 98 -39.72 -13.98 -22.29
N GLU A 99 -38.83 -14.84 -21.82
CA GLU A 99 -39.06 -15.91 -20.85
C GLU A 99 -39.50 -15.38 -19.47
N PRO A 100 -40.38 -16.10 -18.74
CA PRO A 100 -40.76 -15.75 -17.39
C PRO A 100 -39.79 -16.35 -16.34
N GLU A 101 -39.21 -15.48 -15.50
CA GLU A 101 -38.57 -15.87 -14.25
C GLU A 101 -39.59 -16.48 -13.26
N LYS A 102 -39.09 -17.43 -12.47
CA LYS A 102 -39.82 -18.31 -11.54
C LYS A 102 -40.73 -17.58 -10.52
N PRO A 103 -41.84 -18.22 -10.08
CA PRO A 103 -42.84 -17.60 -9.20
C PRO A 103 -42.25 -17.33 -7.81
N LYS A 104 -42.15 -16.05 -7.46
CA LYS A 104 -42.06 -15.61 -6.06
C LYS A 104 -43.36 -15.98 -5.37
N ASP A 105 -43.23 -16.64 -4.22
CA ASP A 105 -44.32 -17.07 -3.34
C ASP A 105 -45.36 -15.96 -3.19
N MET A 106 -46.56 -16.17 -3.76
CA MET A 106 -47.62 -15.17 -3.74
C MET A 106 -48.22 -15.17 -2.34
N MET A 107 -47.89 -14.15 -1.55
CA MET A 107 -48.51 -13.93 -0.25
C MET A 107 -50.04 -13.96 -0.35
N SER A 108 -50.68 -14.61 0.62
CA SER A 108 -52.14 -14.63 0.72
C SER A 108 -52.70 -13.21 0.77
N GLN A 109 -53.87 -12.99 0.15
CA GLN A 109 -54.46 -11.65 0.00
C GLN A 109 -54.65 -10.91 1.34
N SER A 110 -55.00 -11.64 2.41
CA SER A 110 -55.13 -11.07 3.75
C SER A 110 -53.79 -10.63 4.34
N GLN A 111 -52.73 -11.40 4.11
CA GLN A 111 -51.37 -11.09 4.61
C GLN A 111 -50.77 -9.90 3.85
N ALA A 112 -51.00 -9.86 2.53
CA ALA A 112 -50.58 -8.76 1.68
C ALA A 112 -51.25 -7.43 2.07
N GLU A 113 -52.53 -7.47 2.47
CA GLU A 113 -53.24 -6.30 2.98
C GLU A 113 -52.65 -5.77 4.29
N GLU A 114 -52.41 -6.67 5.26
CA GLU A 114 -51.83 -6.32 6.55
C GLU A 114 -50.40 -5.76 6.41
N GLU A 115 -49.59 -6.34 5.52
CA GLU A 115 -48.24 -5.86 5.26
C GLU A 115 -48.24 -4.45 4.65
N VAL A 116 -49.14 -4.17 3.69
CA VAL A 116 -49.29 -2.84 3.09
C VAL A 116 -49.76 -1.82 4.12
N ALA A 117 -50.75 -2.17 4.95
CA ALA A 117 -51.25 -1.30 6.02
C ALA A 117 -50.17 -0.98 7.05
N LYS A 118 -49.42 -1.99 7.50
CA LYS A 118 -48.29 -1.84 8.42
C LYS A 118 -47.21 -0.95 7.84
N TYR A 119 -46.83 -1.17 6.58
CA TYR A 119 -45.82 -0.38 5.89
C TYR A 119 -46.24 1.09 5.76
N MET A 120 -47.47 1.36 5.32
CA MET A 120 -47.99 2.72 5.16
C MET A 120 -48.09 3.47 6.50
N ARG A 121 -48.44 2.76 7.58
CA ARG A 121 -48.46 3.33 8.94
C ARG A 121 -47.06 3.64 9.46
N GLN A 122 -46.11 2.73 9.28
CA GLN A 122 -44.75 2.89 9.78
C GLN A 122 -43.98 4.01 9.07
N THR A 123 -44.14 4.10 7.74
CA THR A 123 -43.45 5.13 6.96
C THR A 123 -44.14 6.48 7.04
N ASN A 124 -45.46 6.51 7.22
CA ASN A 124 -46.30 7.71 7.32
C ASN A 124 -46.04 8.78 6.23
N ARG A 125 -45.54 8.36 5.06
CA ARG A 125 -45.22 9.21 3.92
C ARG A 125 -46.24 9.01 2.79
N PRO A 126 -46.58 10.04 2.01
CA PRO A 126 -47.45 9.91 0.86
C PRO A 126 -46.74 9.20 -0.29
N TYR A 127 -47.35 8.15 -0.82
CA TYR A 127 -46.78 7.33 -1.91
C TYR A 127 -47.73 7.15 -3.07
N SER A 128 -47.17 6.98 -4.27
CA SER A 128 -47.91 6.48 -5.44
C SER A 128 -47.97 4.96 -5.42
N VAL A 129 -48.89 4.36 -6.20
CA VAL A 129 -48.95 2.89 -6.37
C VAL A 129 -47.60 2.31 -6.81
N LEU A 130 -46.88 3.00 -7.69
CA LEU A 130 -45.57 2.55 -8.16
C LEU A 130 -44.53 2.57 -7.03
N ASN A 131 -44.51 3.64 -6.22
CA ASN A 131 -43.57 3.76 -5.11
C ASN A 131 -43.81 2.67 -4.06
N VAL A 132 -45.08 2.37 -3.73
CA VAL A 132 -45.40 1.28 -2.80
C VAL A 132 -44.99 -0.08 -3.38
N PHE A 133 -45.20 -0.30 -4.68
CA PHE A 133 -44.79 -1.54 -5.36
C PHE A 133 -43.28 -1.78 -5.31
N GLU A 134 -42.49 -0.71 -5.51
CA GLU A 134 -41.03 -0.78 -5.45
C GLU A 134 -40.52 -0.93 -4.01
N ASN A 135 -41.07 -0.17 -3.06
CA ASN A 135 -40.68 -0.21 -1.65
C ASN A 135 -41.03 -1.54 -0.97
N LEU A 136 -42.06 -2.24 -1.44
CA LEU A 136 -42.39 -3.61 -0.99
C LEU A 136 -41.60 -4.68 -1.76
N HIS A 137 -40.56 -4.29 -2.50
CA HIS A 137 -39.66 -5.16 -3.27
C HIS A 137 -40.37 -6.07 -4.27
N ARG A 138 -41.48 -5.59 -4.86
CA ARG A 138 -42.29 -6.33 -5.85
C ARG A 138 -42.83 -7.66 -5.31
N ARG A 139 -42.98 -7.80 -3.99
CA ARG A 139 -43.54 -9.00 -3.34
C ARG A 139 -45.04 -9.14 -3.60
N ILE A 140 -45.74 -8.02 -3.77
CA ILE A 140 -47.16 -7.96 -4.12
C ILE A 140 -47.27 -7.51 -5.58
N GLY A 141 -48.01 -8.24 -6.41
CA GLY A 141 -48.23 -7.88 -7.81
C GLY A 141 -48.93 -6.51 -7.94
N LYS A 142 -48.53 -5.70 -8.93
CA LYS A 142 -49.01 -4.31 -9.07
C LYS A 142 -50.53 -4.17 -9.13
N THR A 143 -51.21 -5.08 -9.84
CA THR A 143 -52.68 -5.09 -9.95
C THR A 143 -53.36 -5.45 -8.63
N MET A 144 -52.79 -6.40 -7.88
CA MET A 144 -53.26 -6.78 -6.55
C MET A 144 -53.03 -5.67 -5.54
N LEU A 145 -51.88 -4.99 -5.61
CA LEU A 145 -51.56 -3.84 -4.76
C LEU A 145 -52.53 -2.69 -4.96
N THR A 146 -52.91 -2.34 -6.20
CA THR A 146 -53.94 -1.32 -6.45
C THR A 146 -55.25 -1.69 -5.76
N LYS A 147 -55.71 -2.93 -5.89
CA LYS A 147 -56.93 -3.41 -5.22
C LYS A 147 -56.83 -3.34 -3.70
N ILE A 148 -55.71 -3.76 -3.13
CA ILE A 148 -55.47 -3.70 -1.68
C ILE A 148 -55.49 -2.25 -1.19
N LEU A 149 -54.85 -1.33 -1.91
CA LEU A 149 -54.85 0.08 -1.56
C LEU A 149 -56.28 0.66 -1.60
N ASP A 150 -57.08 0.31 -2.60
CA ASP A 150 -58.47 0.75 -2.68
C ASP A 150 -59.32 0.17 -1.53
N VAL A 151 -59.14 -1.11 -1.18
CA VAL A 151 -59.80 -1.73 0.00
C VAL A 151 -59.37 -1.03 1.30
N LEU A 152 -58.10 -0.68 1.46
CA LEU A 152 -57.62 0.04 2.64
C LEU A 152 -58.14 1.49 2.72
N VAL A 153 -58.44 2.10 1.56
CA VAL A 153 -59.15 3.39 1.49
C VAL A 153 -60.60 3.23 1.93
N GLU A 154 -61.30 2.18 1.49
CA GLU A 154 -62.67 1.86 1.89
C GLU A 154 -62.77 1.56 3.41
N LYS A 155 -61.82 0.80 3.95
CA LYS A 155 -61.68 0.56 5.41
C LYS A 155 -61.28 1.82 6.20
N GLY A 156 -60.92 2.89 5.50
CA GLY A 156 -60.52 4.17 6.09
C GLY A 156 -59.18 4.13 6.83
N GLU A 157 -58.36 3.11 6.59
CA GLU A 157 -57.00 3.00 7.14
C GLU A 157 -56.03 3.96 6.45
N ILE A 158 -56.16 4.06 5.12
CA ILE A 158 -55.41 5.02 4.31
C ILE A 158 -56.38 5.96 3.61
N LYS A 159 -55.86 7.07 3.09
CA LYS A 159 -56.58 8.01 2.26
C LYS A 159 -55.92 8.10 0.91
N CYS A 160 -56.75 8.20 -0.13
CA CYS A 160 -56.29 8.48 -1.49
C CYS A 160 -56.65 9.92 -1.87
N LYS A 161 -55.72 10.61 -2.52
CA LYS A 161 -55.96 11.89 -3.19
C LYS A 161 -55.60 11.75 -4.66
N THR A 162 -56.59 11.97 -5.51
CA THR A 162 -56.44 11.89 -6.96
C THR A 162 -56.00 13.25 -7.52
N TYR A 163 -54.96 13.24 -8.32
CA TYR A 163 -54.43 14.38 -9.07
C TYR A 163 -54.43 14.04 -10.56
N GLY A 164 -55.51 14.41 -11.26
CA GLY A 164 -55.70 14.06 -12.65
C GLY A 164 -55.71 12.54 -12.86
N LYS A 165 -54.67 12.01 -13.52
CA LYS A 165 -54.49 10.56 -13.78
C LYS A 165 -53.72 9.82 -12.67
N SER A 166 -53.11 10.55 -11.73
CA SER A 166 -52.26 9.98 -10.69
C SER A 166 -53.00 9.92 -9.36
N GLN A 167 -52.79 8.86 -8.59
CA GLN A 167 -53.35 8.69 -7.24
C GLN A 167 -52.22 8.62 -6.21
N ILE A 168 -52.37 9.37 -5.13
CA ILE A 168 -51.43 9.39 -4.01
C ILE A 168 -52.14 8.86 -2.77
N TYR A 169 -51.57 7.82 -2.17
CA TYR A 169 -52.08 7.16 -0.98
C TYR A 169 -51.22 7.53 0.22
N TYR A 170 -51.85 7.79 1.37
CA TYR A 170 -51.16 8.14 2.62
C TYR A 170 -51.96 7.62 3.82
N TYR A 171 -51.28 7.36 4.94
CA TYR A 171 -51.95 6.89 6.15
C TYR A 171 -52.93 7.94 6.70
N ASN A 172 -54.07 7.48 7.21
CA ASN A 172 -55.09 8.36 7.74
C ASN A 172 -54.64 8.99 9.07
N GLN A 173 -54.17 10.24 9.02
CA GLN A 173 -53.69 10.99 10.18
C GLN A 173 -54.71 11.13 11.32
N LYS A 174 -56.02 10.99 11.03
CA LYS A 174 -57.07 11.03 12.07
C LYS A 174 -57.02 9.82 13.02
N LYS A 175 -56.37 8.72 12.61
CA LYS A 175 -56.16 7.53 13.46
C LYS A 175 -54.94 7.68 14.38
N LEU A 176 -54.15 8.75 14.23
CA LEU A 176 -53.04 9.05 15.13
C LEU A 176 -53.52 9.90 16.31
N PRO A 177 -52.93 9.74 17.50
CA PRO A 177 -53.23 10.59 18.65
C PRO A 177 -53.03 12.07 18.29
N PRO A 178 -53.98 12.96 18.66
CA PRO A 178 -53.82 14.38 18.41
C PRO A 178 -52.63 14.93 19.21
N PRO A 179 -51.87 15.88 18.66
CA PRO A 179 -50.76 16.49 19.38
C PRO A 179 -51.29 17.29 20.58
N CYS A 180 -51.00 16.83 21.79
CA CYS A 180 -51.24 17.58 23.02
C CYS A 180 -49.95 18.33 23.40
N SER A 181 -50.04 19.61 23.76
CA SER A 181 -48.88 20.44 24.09
C SER A 181 -48.07 19.87 25.25
N THR A 182 -48.74 19.31 26.26
CA THR A 182 -48.08 18.69 27.42
C THR A 182 -47.31 17.43 27.04
N THR A 183 -47.89 16.55 26.22
CA THR A 183 -47.20 15.31 25.79
C THR A 183 -46.05 15.62 24.84
N LEU A 184 -46.17 16.65 24.00
CA LEU A 184 -45.08 17.11 23.15
C LEU A 184 -43.90 17.61 23.98
N ALA A 185 -44.14 18.46 24.98
CA ALA A 185 -43.09 18.95 25.87
C ALA A 185 -42.39 17.83 26.64
N GLN A 186 -43.15 16.83 27.13
CA GLN A 186 -42.58 15.65 27.79
C GLN A 186 -41.74 14.79 26.83
N THR A 187 -42.22 14.61 25.59
CA THR A 187 -41.49 13.82 24.59
C THR A 187 -40.21 14.53 24.17
N GLU A 188 -40.25 15.86 24.00
CA GLU A 188 -39.07 16.66 23.67
C GLU A 188 -38.01 16.59 24.79
N ALA A 189 -38.44 16.68 26.05
CA ALA A 189 -37.54 16.51 27.19
C ALA A 189 -36.91 15.10 27.24
N ALA A 190 -37.69 14.06 26.92
CA ALA A 190 -37.19 12.70 26.84
C ALA A 190 -36.22 12.50 25.66
N ILE A 191 -36.51 13.09 24.49
CA ILE A 191 -35.62 13.08 23.33
C ILE A 191 -34.29 13.75 23.67
N GLN A 192 -34.33 14.91 24.32
CA GLN A 192 -33.13 15.62 24.73
C GLN A 192 -32.29 14.79 25.71
N THR A 193 -32.94 14.19 26.72
CA THR A 193 -32.26 13.33 27.70
C THR A 193 -31.56 12.15 27.02
N VAL A 194 -32.27 11.45 26.12
CA VAL A 194 -31.70 10.32 25.39
C VAL A 194 -30.59 10.77 24.42
N ALA A 195 -30.72 11.94 23.80
CA ALA A 195 -29.67 12.48 22.93
C ALA A 195 -28.39 12.79 23.72
N ASP A 196 -28.52 13.39 24.90
CA ASP A 196 -27.40 13.68 25.80
C ASP A 196 -26.74 12.37 26.29
N ASP A 197 -27.54 11.35 26.64
CA ASP A 197 -27.04 10.03 27.03
C ASP A 197 -26.29 9.32 25.90
N VAL A 198 -26.80 9.38 24.67
CA VAL A 198 -26.13 8.83 23.48
C VAL A 198 -24.81 9.55 23.25
N GLN A 199 -24.79 10.87 23.32
CA GLN A 199 -23.56 11.64 23.15
C GLN A 199 -22.50 11.30 24.22
N ASN A 200 -22.93 11.10 25.47
CA ASN A 200 -22.04 10.69 26.55
C ASN A 200 -21.50 9.28 26.35
N ALA A 201 -22.36 8.33 25.93
CA ALA A 201 -21.95 6.96 25.63
C ALA A 201 -20.97 6.89 24.45
N GLU A 202 -21.21 7.65 23.37
CA GLU A 202 -20.29 7.74 22.23
C GLU A 202 -18.93 8.31 22.62
N ARG A 203 -18.89 9.31 23.53
CA ARG A 203 -17.64 9.85 24.05
C ARG A 203 -16.88 8.80 24.85
N ALA A 204 -17.55 8.12 25.78
CA ALA A 204 -16.94 7.07 26.60
C ALA A 204 -16.43 5.89 25.74
N LEU A 205 -17.17 5.52 24.69
CA LEU A 205 -16.75 4.51 23.74
C LEU A 205 -15.46 4.93 23.03
N LYS A 206 -15.40 6.16 22.51
CA LYS A 206 -14.22 6.68 21.82
C LYS A 206 -12.98 6.74 22.74
N GLU A 207 -13.16 7.12 23.99
CA GLU A 207 -12.09 7.11 25.00
C GLU A 207 -11.59 5.68 25.26
N ALA A 208 -12.51 4.72 25.47
CA ALA A 208 -12.15 3.32 25.68
C ALA A 208 -11.46 2.70 24.46
N GLU A 209 -11.92 3.00 23.25
CA GLU A 209 -11.30 2.56 22.00
C GLU A 209 -9.88 3.13 21.84
N SER A 210 -9.67 4.40 22.21
CA SER A 210 -8.33 5.01 22.20
C SER A 210 -7.38 4.32 23.17
N VAL A 211 -7.85 3.99 24.37
CA VAL A 211 -7.05 3.28 25.38
C VAL A 211 -6.74 1.86 24.90
N LEU A 212 -7.73 1.15 24.37
CA LEU A 212 -7.55 -0.20 23.83
C LEU A 212 -6.55 -0.20 22.67
N HIS A 213 -6.68 0.75 21.73
CA HIS A 213 -5.74 0.88 20.63
C HIS A 213 -4.31 1.17 21.13
N GLY A 214 -4.18 2.05 22.13
CA GLY A 214 -2.90 2.33 22.76
C GLY A 214 -2.26 1.10 23.42
N LEU A 215 -3.04 0.28 24.12
CA LEU A 215 -2.57 -0.94 24.77
C LEU A 215 -2.29 -2.07 23.77
N SER A 216 -3.13 -2.23 22.74
CA SER A 216 -2.96 -3.29 21.73
C SER A 216 -1.75 -3.07 20.83
N ASN A 217 -1.29 -1.83 20.68
CA ASN A 217 -0.09 -1.51 19.91
C ASN A 217 1.20 -1.60 20.74
N GLN A 218 1.09 -1.82 22.05
CA GLN A 218 2.25 -2.05 22.91
C GLN A 218 2.62 -3.53 22.88
N MET A 219 3.91 -3.81 22.94
CA MET A 219 4.39 -5.17 23.17
C MET A 219 3.87 -5.68 24.52
N THR A 220 3.63 -6.98 24.58
CA THR A 220 3.29 -7.62 25.84
C THR A 220 4.49 -7.67 26.78
N ASP A 221 4.24 -7.70 28.09
CA ASP A 221 5.31 -7.79 29.10
C ASP A 221 6.24 -8.99 28.86
N ALA A 222 5.67 -10.12 28.41
CA ALA A 222 6.45 -11.32 28.09
C ALA A 222 7.38 -11.13 26.88
N GLU A 223 6.95 -10.40 25.85
CA GLU A 223 7.79 -10.08 24.69
C GLU A 223 8.87 -9.05 25.07
N LEU A 224 8.55 -8.09 25.94
CA LEU A 224 9.49 -7.14 26.51
C LEU A 224 10.60 -7.87 27.28
N ASP A 225 10.25 -8.82 28.16
CA ASP A 225 11.22 -9.62 28.91
C ASP A 225 12.14 -10.43 27.99
N GLN A 226 11.59 -11.00 26.91
CA GLN A 226 12.37 -11.71 25.91
C GLN A 226 13.38 -10.77 25.22
N GLN A 227 12.93 -9.61 24.75
CA GLN A 227 13.82 -8.63 24.11
C GLN A 227 14.88 -8.09 25.06
N ILE A 228 14.53 -7.82 26.32
CA ILE A 228 15.49 -7.39 27.34
C ILE A 228 16.58 -8.46 27.51
N THR A 229 16.18 -9.73 27.61
CA THR A 229 17.13 -10.85 27.75
C THR A 229 18.03 -10.98 26.54
N GLU A 230 17.46 -10.88 25.34
CA GLU A 230 18.19 -10.93 24.07
C GLU A 230 19.21 -9.78 23.97
N TYR A 231 18.75 -8.53 24.12
CA TYR A 231 19.63 -7.36 24.03
C TYR A 231 20.69 -7.36 25.14
N THR A 232 20.37 -7.80 26.34
CA THR A 232 21.37 -7.95 27.42
C THR A 232 22.46 -8.95 27.04
N THR A 233 22.07 -10.06 26.41
CA THR A 233 23.01 -11.08 25.92
C THR A 233 23.87 -10.56 24.77
N GLN A 234 23.27 -9.81 23.84
CA GLN A 234 23.99 -9.17 22.74
C GLN A 234 25.01 -8.15 23.26
N VAL A 235 24.60 -7.29 24.21
CA VAL A 235 25.50 -6.32 24.86
C VAL A 235 26.64 -7.01 25.58
N ALA A 236 26.38 -8.09 26.32
CA ALA A 236 27.43 -8.87 26.98
C ALA A 236 28.42 -9.48 25.96
N THR A 237 27.91 -9.99 24.84
CA THR A 237 28.73 -10.57 23.78
C THR A 237 29.59 -9.53 23.06
N LEU A 238 28.99 -8.40 22.69
CA LEU A 238 29.68 -7.29 22.03
C LEU A 238 30.73 -6.65 22.94
N SER A 239 30.41 -6.46 24.22
CA SER A 239 31.36 -5.91 25.20
C SER A 239 32.55 -6.86 25.44
N ALA A 240 32.31 -8.17 25.56
CA ALA A 240 33.40 -9.16 25.63
C ALA A 240 34.26 -9.17 24.36
N THR A 241 33.63 -9.02 23.20
CA THR A 241 34.34 -8.91 21.91
C THR A 241 35.18 -7.65 21.84
N LEU A 242 34.65 -6.51 22.28
CA LEU A 242 35.39 -5.25 22.36
C LEU A 242 36.58 -5.37 23.31
N GLN A 243 36.42 -5.95 24.50
CA GLN A 243 37.53 -6.17 25.44
C GLN A 243 38.67 -6.99 24.81
N ARG A 244 38.33 -8.07 24.08
CA ARG A 244 39.33 -8.88 23.36
C ARG A 244 40.01 -8.14 22.20
N LEU A 245 39.31 -7.20 21.56
CA LEU A 245 39.87 -6.41 20.47
C LEU A 245 40.70 -5.22 20.97
N ASP A 246 40.39 -4.71 22.15
CA ASP A 246 41.07 -3.60 22.84
C ASP A 246 42.27 -4.08 23.68
N ASP A 247 42.69 -5.34 23.53
CA ASP A 247 43.89 -5.89 24.15
C ASP A 247 45.10 -4.99 23.82
N PRO A 248 45.78 -4.39 24.83
CA PRO A 248 46.87 -3.44 24.60
C PRO A 248 48.10 -4.05 23.91
N ASN A 249 48.17 -5.38 23.84
CA ASN A 249 49.19 -6.13 23.11
C ASN A 249 48.86 -6.33 21.62
N ARG A 250 47.66 -5.96 21.15
CA ARG A 250 47.22 -6.09 19.76
C ARG A 250 47.06 -4.70 19.13
N ALA A 251 48.11 -4.23 18.46
CA ALA A 251 48.06 -2.95 17.75
C ALA A 251 46.98 -2.98 16.64
N PRO A 252 46.04 -2.01 16.61
CA PRO A 252 45.05 -1.91 15.54
C PRO A 252 45.76 -1.69 14.20
N VAL A 253 45.57 -2.61 13.25
CA VAL A 253 46.10 -2.46 11.89
C VAL A 253 45.04 -1.79 11.03
N ALA A 254 45.38 -0.64 10.43
CA ALA A 254 44.49 0.01 9.48
C ALA A 254 44.17 -0.96 8.31
N PRO A 255 42.89 -1.08 7.91
CA PRO A 255 42.49 -2.04 6.87
C PRO A 255 43.24 -1.80 5.56
N GLU A 256 43.51 -0.54 5.22
CA GLU A 256 44.31 -0.14 4.06
C GLU A 256 45.76 -0.68 4.10
N LYS A 257 46.39 -0.66 5.29
CA LYS A 257 47.75 -1.19 5.47
C LYS A 257 47.75 -2.72 5.36
N LYS A 258 46.75 -3.40 5.92
CA LYS A 258 46.60 -4.86 5.81
C LYS A 258 46.41 -5.28 4.34
N LYS A 259 45.54 -4.60 3.59
CA LYS A 259 45.33 -4.84 2.16
C LYS A 259 46.61 -4.62 1.35
N ALA A 260 47.27 -3.47 1.53
CA ALA A 260 48.51 -3.17 0.81
C ALA A 260 49.62 -4.21 1.04
N ILE A 261 49.78 -4.70 2.28
CA ILE A 261 50.76 -5.74 2.60
C ILE A 261 50.34 -7.09 1.99
N SER A 262 49.06 -7.45 2.06
CA SER A 262 48.52 -8.67 1.44
C SER A 262 48.69 -8.67 -0.08
N ASP A 263 48.43 -7.53 -0.73
CA ASP A 263 48.60 -7.35 -2.17
C ASP A 263 50.07 -7.42 -2.56
N GLN A 264 50.97 -6.81 -1.78
CA GLN A 264 52.42 -6.93 -1.97
C GLN A 264 52.88 -8.38 -1.84
N PHE A 265 52.46 -9.08 -0.78
CA PHE A 265 52.79 -10.48 -0.58
C PHE A 265 52.29 -11.34 -1.76
N THR A 266 51.04 -11.14 -2.17
CA THR A 266 50.44 -11.87 -3.30
C THR A 266 51.18 -11.58 -4.61
N LYS A 267 51.54 -10.33 -4.87
CA LYS A 267 52.33 -9.92 -6.04
C LYS A 267 53.70 -10.59 -6.07
N TYR A 268 54.45 -10.55 -4.97
CA TYR A 268 55.78 -11.15 -4.90
C TYR A 268 55.72 -12.68 -4.97
N LYS A 269 54.75 -13.31 -4.30
CA LYS A 269 54.51 -14.75 -4.40
C LYS A 269 54.21 -15.18 -5.84
N THR A 270 53.30 -14.48 -6.50
CA THR A 270 52.92 -14.79 -7.89
C THR A 270 54.11 -14.62 -8.83
N ALA A 271 54.89 -13.55 -8.66
CA ALA A 271 56.11 -13.32 -9.44
C ALA A 271 57.16 -14.40 -9.20
N TRP A 272 57.36 -14.83 -7.95
CA TRP A 272 58.28 -15.91 -7.60
C TRP A 272 57.87 -17.23 -8.24
N VAL A 273 56.61 -17.67 -8.09
CA VAL A 273 56.11 -18.92 -8.72
C VAL A 273 56.26 -18.87 -10.23
N LYS A 274 55.87 -17.75 -10.86
CA LYS A 274 55.94 -17.58 -12.32
C LYS A 274 57.37 -17.61 -12.83
N ARG A 275 58.30 -16.91 -12.17
CA ARG A 275 59.72 -16.90 -12.56
C ARG A 275 60.36 -18.26 -12.36
N LYS A 276 60.07 -18.94 -11.25
CA LYS A 276 60.54 -20.30 -11.00
C LYS A 276 60.09 -21.25 -12.11
N ARG A 277 58.80 -21.20 -12.49
CA ARG A 277 58.28 -22.02 -13.60
C ARG A 277 59.00 -21.74 -14.91
N ILE A 278 59.13 -20.47 -15.31
CA ILE A 278 59.80 -20.10 -16.57
C ILE A 278 61.26 -20.60 -16.61
N VAL A 279 62.01 -20.43 -15.52
CA VAL A 279 63.40 -20.88 -15.45
C VAL A 279 63.49 -22.41 -15.50
N MET A 280 62.62 -23.13 -14.80
CA MET A 280 62.60 -24.59 -14.85
C MET A 280 62.21 -25.11 -16.23
N ASP A 281 61.20 -24.51 -16.88
CA ASP A 281 60.79 -24.87 -18.24
C ASP A 281 61.95 -24.65 -19.25
N ALA A 282 62.71 -23.55 -19.11
CA ALA A 282 63.86 -23.27 -19.96
C ALA A 282 65.02 -24.27 -19.74
N ILE A 283 65.27 -24.65 -18.49
CA ILE A 283 66.27 -25.66 -18.15
C ILE A 283 65.89 -27.03 -18.70
N ASP A 284 64.59 -27.38 -18.67
CA ASP A 284 64.09 -28.61 -19.26
C ASP A 284 64.33 -28.66 -20.77
N GLN A 285 64.04 -27.56 -21.47
CA GLN A 285 64.31 -27.45 -22.91
C GLN A 285 65.81 -27.57 -23.23
N ILE A 286 66.69 -26.98 -22.41
CA ILE A 286 68.15 -27.08 -22.59
C ILE A 286 68.63 -28.50 -22.27
N ALA A 287 68.10 -29.14 -21.23
CA ALA A 287 68.44 -30.51 -20.85
C ALA A 287 68.07 -31.51 -21.95
N GLU A 288 66.89 -31.33 -22.56
CA GLU A 288 66.45 -32.10 -23.72
C GLU A 288 67.36 -31.88 -24.94
N GLY A 289 67.69 -30.62 -25.26
CA GLY A 289 68.54 -30.29 -26.41
C GLY A 289 70.01 -30.72 -26.27
N MET A 290 70.51 -30.87 -25.04
CA MET A 290 71.89 -31.31 -24.75
C MET A 290 72.01 -32.80 -24.42
N GLU A 291 70.90 -33.55 -24.35
CA GLU A 291 70.83 -34.94 -23.86
C GLU A 291 71.48 -35.13 -22.48
N LYS A 292 71.34 -34.14 -21.58
CA LYS A 292 71.91 -34.17 -20.21
C LYS A 292 70.82 -34.19 -19.16
N LYS A 293 71.14 -34.64 -17.95
CA LYS A 293 70.20 -34.59 -16.83
C LYS A 293 69.99 -33.14 -16.38
N ARG A 294 68.75 -32.79 -16.03
CA ARG A 294 68.34 -31.47 -15.48
C ARG A 294 69.29 -30.93 -14.40
N LYS A 295 69.77 -31.82 -13.53
CA LYS A 295 70.67 -31.48 -12.42
C LYS A 295 72.05 -31.01 -12.91
N ASP A 296 72.59 -31.66 -13.94
CA ASP A 296 73.89 -31.31 -14.52
C ASP A 296 73.81 -29.99 -15.30
N VAL A 297 72.65 -29.67 -15.89
CA VAL A 297 72.38 -28.39 -16.57
C VAL A 297 72.20 -27.25 -15.57
N LEU A 298 71.52 -27.49 -14.44
CA LEU A 298 71.42 -26.54 -13.33
C LEU A 298 72.81 -26.15 -12.80
N ASP A 299 73.67 -27.14 -12.57
CA ASP A 299 75.05 -26.94 -12.09
C ASP A 299 75.92 -26.23 -13.14
N LEU A 300 75.78 -26.57 -14.43
CA LEU A 300 76.49 -25.91 -15.53
C LEU A 300 76.10 -24.44 -15.70
N CYS A 301 74.81 -24.12 -15.51
CA CYS A 301 74.28 -22.76 -15.59
C CYS A 301 74.47 -21.97 -14.28
N GLY A 302 74.94 -22.61 -13.21
CA GLY A 302 75.14 -21.98 -11.90
C GLY A 302 73.84 -21.51 -11.22
N ILE A 303 72.73 -22.23 -11.45
CA ILE A 303 71.41 -21.86 -10.93
C ILE A 303 71.11 -22.63 -9.64
N GLU A 304 71.06 -21.92 -8.52
CA GLU A 304 70.66 -22.46 -7.22
C GLU A 304 69.13 -22.54 -7.11
N THR A 305 68.60 -23.68 -6.66
CA THR A 305 67.15 -23.89 -6.49
C THR A 305 66.67 -23.45 -5.11
N ASP A 306 65.38 -23.12 -4.97
CA ASP A 306 64.79 -22.77 -3.65
C ASP A 306 65.10 -23.80 -2.56
N GLU A 307 65.17 -25.08 -2.92
CA GLU A 307 65.50 -26.20 -2.03
C GLU A 307 66.96 -26.16 -1.55
N SER A 308 67.89 -25.66 -2.39
CA SER A 308 69.30 -25.46 -2.05
C SER A 308 69.52 -24.29 -1.09
N VAL A 309 68.61 -23.32 -1.06
CA VAL A 309 68.61 -22.16 -0.15
C VAL A 309 67.75 -22.43 1.12
N GLY A 310 67.20 -23.64 1.26
CA GLY A 310 66.46 -24.07 2.46
C GLY A 310 64.97 -23.74 2.46
N VAL A 311 64.41 -23.28 1.34
CA VAL A 311 62.98 -22.96 1.20
C VAL A 311 62.24 -24.17 0.65
N LYS A 312 61.65 -24.96 1.57
CA LYS A 312 60.98 -26.24 1.26
C LYS A 312 59.57 -26.10 0.69
N ALA A 313 58.89 -24.97 0.95
CA ALA A 313 57.53 -24.71 0.46
C ALA A 313 57.32 -23.21 0.24
N ILE A 314 56.41 -22.87 -0.68
CA ILE A 314 56.03 -21.49 -0.95
C ILE A 314 55.13 -21.01 0.21
N PRO A 315 55.48 -19.92 0.92
CA PRO A 315 54.68 -19.40 2.02
C PRO A 315 53.21 -19.11 1.63
N SER A 316 52.28 -19.46 2.50
CA SER A 316 50.87 -19.07 2.45
C SER A 316 50.61 -17.94 3.45
N LEU A 317 49.67 -17.05 3.09
CA LEU A 317 49.08 -16.05 3.99
C LEU A 317 48.10 -16.72 4.96
#